data_AF-Q92164-F1
#
_entry.id   AF-Q92164-F1
#
_cell.length_a   1.000
_cell.length_b   1.000
_cell.length_c   1.000
_cell.angle_alpha   90.00
_cell.angle_beta   90.00
_cell.angle_gamma   90.00
#
_symmetry.space_group_name_H-M   'P 1'
#
loop_
_entity.id
_entity.type
_entity.pdbx_description
1 polymer ?
#
loop_
_entity_poly.entity_id
_entity_poly.type
_entity_poly.pdbx_seq_one_letter_code
_entity_poly.pdbx_strand_id
1 'polypeptide(L)' 'VTAQKRACNTATCVTHRLADFLNRSGGMGNSNFVPTNVGAKAFGRRRRDSPKTAPL' A
#
# COMPACT_ATOMS: atom_id res chain seq x y z
N VAL A 1 -25.74 4.42 -8.34
CA VAL A 1 -24.89 4.38 -9.55
C VAL A 1 -23.50 3.92 -9.16
N THR A 2 -23.10 2.69 -9.49
CA THR A 2 -21.72 2.23 -9.29
C THR A 2 -20.88 2.68 -10.47
N ALA A 3 -20.05 3.71 -10.29
CA ALA A 3 -19.14 4.16 -11.32
C ALA A 3 -18.04 3.10 -11.53
N GLN A 4 -18.12 2.33 -12.61
CA GLN A 4 -17.07 1.39 -12.96
C GLN A 4 -15.86 2.19 -13.47
N LYS A 5 -14.73 2.09 -12.78
CA LYS A 5 -13.51 2.82 -13.15
C LYS A 5 -13.08 2.36 -14.55
N ARG A 6 -12.99 3.29 -15.51
CA ARG A 6 -12.63 2.98 -16.89
C ARG A 6 -11.18 2.44 -16.90
N ALA A 7 -11.01 1.15 -17.16
CA ALA A 7 -9.69 0.59 -17.39
C ALA A 7 -9.19 1.11 -18.74
N CYS A 8 -8.05 1.80 -18.75
CA CYS A 8 -7.49 2.31 -19.99
C CYS A 8 -6.63 1.25 -20.68
N ASN A 9 -6.97 0.92 -21.93
CA ASN A 9 -6.36 -0.14 -22.75
C ASN A 9 -5.53 0.39 -23.93
N THR A 10 -5.35 1.70 -24.06
CA THR A 10 -4.54 2.31 -25.13
C THR A 10 -3.06 2.36 -24.75
N ALA A 11 -2.18 2.38 -25.76
CA ALA A 11 -0.73 2.52 -25.55
C ALA A 11 -0.37 3.81 -24.78
N THR A 12 -1.12 4.89 -24.99
CA THR A 12 -0.93 6.17 -24.27
C THR A 12 -1.10 6.03 -22.75
N CYS A 13 -1.92 5.08 -22.29
CA CYS A 13 -2.12 4.85 -20.86
C CYS A 13 -1.00 4.06 -20.20
N VAL A 14 -0.07 3.50 -20.97
CA VAL A 14 1.14 2.86 -20.43
C VAL A 14 1.98 3.90 -19.67
N THR A 15 2.07 5.13 -20.17
CA THR A 15 2.80 6.21 -19.50
C THR A 15 2.20 6.55 -18.13
N HIS A 16 0.86 6.59 -18.03
CA HIS A 16 0.18 6.78 -16.74
C HIS A 16 0.42 5.62 -15.77
N ARG A 17 0.36 4.37 -16.27
CA ARG A 17 0.66 3.18 -15.45
C ARG A 17 2.12 3.18 -14.98
N LEU A 18 3.04 3.62 -15.83
CA LEU A 18 4.46 3.76 -15.48
C LEU A 18 4.65 4.83 -14.40
N ALA A 19 4.02 6.00 -14.53
CA ALA A 19 4.06 7.03 -13.51
C ALA A 19 3.51 6.53 -12.16
N ASP A 20 2.35 5.87 -12.18
CA ASP A 20 1.76 5.27 -10.97
C ASP A 20 2.68 4.21 -10.34
N PHE A 21 3.34 3.40 -11.17
CA PHE A 21 4.29 2.38 -10.70
C PHE A 21 5.51 3.01 -10.03
N LEU A 22 6.12 4.03 -10.64
CA LEU A 22 7.26 4.74 -10.07
C LEU A 22 6.90 5.47 -8.79
N ASN A 23 5.71 6.08 -8.72
CA ASN A 23 5.21 6.73 -7.51
C ASN A 23 5.03 5.72 -6.35
N ARG A 24 4.52 4.52 -6.64
CA ARG A 24 4.36 3.45 -5.63
C ARG A 24 5.68 2.80 -5.24
N SER A 25 6.61 2.67 -6.18
CA SER A 25 7.82 1.86 -6.03
C SER A 25 9.09 2.67 -5.79
N GLY A 26 9.03 3.99 -5.87
CA GLY A 26 10.19 4.89 -5.74
C GLY A 26 10.95 4.74 -4.43
N GLY A 27 10.28 4.27 -3.36
CA GLY A 27 10.93 3.97 -2.08
C GLY A 27 11.54 2.56 -1.98
N MET A 28 11.14 1.61 -2.83
CA MET A 28 11.58 0.20 -2.77
C MET A 28 12.94 -0.04 -3.42
N GLY A 29 13.36 0.82 -4.36
CA GLY A 29 14.66 0.71 -5.04
C GLY A 29 15.85 1.29 -4.26
N ASN A 30 15.61 1.87 -3.08
CA ASN A 30 16.68 2.41 -2.24
C ASN A 30 17.43 1.25 -1.55
N SER A 31 18.77 1.29 -1.53
CA SER A 31 19.59 0.28 -0.84
C SER A 31 19.31 0.16 0.66
N ASN A 32 18.67 1.17 1.26
CA ASN A 32 18.24 1.19 2.66
C ASN A 32 16.74 0.89 2.83
N PHE A 33 16.07 0.31 1.83
CA PHE A 33 14.65 -0.04 1.95
C PHE A 33 14.44 -1.10 3.04
N VAL A 34 13.69 -0.75 4.09
CA VAL A 34 13.27 -1.67 5.14
C VAL A 34 11.86 -2.17 4.81
N PRO A 35 11.69 -3.44 4.41
CA PRO A 35 10.36 -3.98 4.10
C PRO A 35 9.46 -3.91 5.33
N THR A 36 8.16 -3.69 5.09
CA THR A 36 7.17 -3.80 6.16
C THR A 36 7.11 -5.24 6.66
N ASN A 37 7.22 -5.43 7.97
CA ASN A 37 7.15 -6.76 8.58
C ASN A 37 5.73 -7.33 8.41
N VAL A 38 5.60 -8.39 7.61
CA VAL A 38 4.35 -9.09 7.31
C VAL A 38 4.28 -10.48 7.96
N GLY A 39 5.08 -10.73 9.00
CA GLY A 39 5.14 -12.03 9.70
C GLY A 39 3.82 -12.45 10.35
N ALA A 40 3.79 -13.66 10.93
CA ALA A 40 2.57 -14.30 11.47
C ALA A 40 1.81 -13.47 12.54
N LYS A 41 2.46 -12.47 13.15
CA LYS A 41 1.86 -11.55 14.13
C LYS A 41 1.52 -10.16 13.57
N ALA A 42 1.94 -9.85 12.34
CA ALA A 42 1.77 -8.52 11.74
C ALA A 42 0.31 -8.21 11.41
N PHE A 43 -0.45 -9.22 10.99
CA PHE A 43 -1.89 -9.12 10.69
C PHE A 43 -2.75 -9.79 11.77
N GLY A 44 -2.34 -9.70 13.03
CA GLY A 44 -3.14 -10.19 14.14
C GLY A 44 -4.43 -9.37 14.28
N ARG A 45 -5.60 -10.04 14.37
CA ARG A 45 -6.81 -9.39 14.90
C ARG A 45 -6.44 -8.81 16.26
N ARG A 46 -6.55 -7.50 16.45
CA ARG A 46 -6.42 -6.88 17.78
C ARG A 46 -7.31 -7.70 18.72
N ARG A 47 -6.73 -8.44 19.67
CA ARG A 47 -7.50 -8.98 20.78
C ARG A 47 -8.15 -7.75 21.39
N ARG A 48 -9.49 -7.71 21.40
CA ARG A 48 -10.27 -6.64 22.05
C ARG A 48 -10.12 -6.81 23.56
N ASP A 49 -8.89 -6.63 24.05
CA ASP A 49 -8.64 -6.43 25.46
C ASP A 49 -8.41 -4.93 25.61
N SER A 50 -9.47 -4.29 26.11
CA SER A 50 -9.55 -3.08 26.94
C SER A 50 -8.39 -2.05 26.91
N PRO A 51 -8.72 -0.74 27.01
CA PRO A 51 -7.80 0.35 26.72
C PRO A 51 -6.70 0.42 27.79
N LYS A 52 -5.51 -0.08 27.48
CA LYS A 52 -4.29 0.25 28.22
C LYS A 52 -3.20 0.65 27.25
N THR A 53 -3.39 1.83 26.66
CA THR A 53 -2.35 2.85 26.39
C THR A 53 -2.99 3.97 25.57
N ALA A 54 -3.78 4.82 26.22
CA ALA A 54 -3.72 6.24 25.91
C ALA A 54 -2.50 6.79 26.66
N PRO A 55 -1.68 7.67 26.07
CA PRO A 55 -0.56 8.28 26.77
C PRO A 55 -1.10 9.11 27.94
N LEU A 56 -0.47 8.96 29.11
CA LEU A 56 -0.41 10.01 30.13
C LEU A 56 0.73 10.96 29.74
#